data_AF-A0A3D0TLA6-F1
#
_entry.id   AF-A0A3D0TLA6-F1
#
_cell.length_a   1.000
_cell.length_b   1.000
_cell.length_c   1.000
_cell.angle_alpha   90.00
_cell.angle_beta   90.00
_cell.angle_gamma   90.00
#
_symmetry.space_group_name_H-M   'P 1'
#
loop_
_entity.id
_entity.type
_entity.pdbx_description
1 polymer ?
#
loop_
_entity_poly.entity_id
_entity_poly.type
_entity_poly.pdbx_seq_one_letter_code
_entity_poly.pdbx_strand_id
1 'polypeptide(L)'
;LQVLLLRTMALAVYQTTNKGHFGLAAEYYAHFTSPIRRYPDLVVHRAIKDMLHQDQGLRTGKRTLPQVNSEMAEQCSQQERRSEKAERQSIDLMKVDFLAPHAGQTFQAVVISVDSQGFRVNLEPHGLEWFLPLDSMHDDSYIFDEERLSLQGRRKNRTLQAGQRLEIRLLRADPIHRILEFEVERWLSRTTKQ
;
A
#
# COMPACT_ATOMS: atom_id res chain seq x y z
N LEU A 1 0.43 -12.46 -11.59
CA LEU A 1 1.16 -11.69 -12.63
C LEU A 1 0.94 -10.18 -12.49
N GLN A 2 -0.30 -9.66 -12.53
CA GLN A 2 -0.57 -8.21 -12.45
C GLN A 2 -0.01 -7.53 -11.18
N VAL A 3 -0.22 -8.10 -9.99
CA VAL A 3 0.26 -7.53 -8.72
C VAL A 3 1.79 -7.46 -8.63
N LEU A 4 2.50 -8.41 -9.26
CA LEU A 4 3.96 -8.44 -9.26
C LEU A 4 4.53 -7.31 -10.10
N LEU A 5 3.94 -7.07 -11.28
CA LEU A 5 4.35 -5.96 -12.16
C LEU A 5 4.16 -4.61 -11.46
N LEU A 6 3.05 -4.41 -10.74
CA LEU A 6 2.83 -3.17 -10.00
C LEU A 6 3.89 -2.93 -8.92
N ARG A 7 4.41 -3.98 -8.28
CA ARG A 7 5.45 -3.88 -7.25
C ARG A 7 6.83 -3.54 -7.80
N THR A 8 7.10 -3.74 -9.09
CA THR A 8 8.37 -3.36 -9.72
C THR A 8 8.38 -1.92 -10.22
N MET A 9 7.24 -1.24 -10.23
CA MET A 9 7.15 0.15 -10.69
C MET A 9 7.75 1.11 -9.66
N ALA A 10 8.45 2.14 -10.15
CA ALA A 10 8.93 3.22 -9.31
C ALA A 10 7.76 4.07 -8.76
N LEU A 11 7.92 4.59 -7.55
CA LEU A 11 6.97 5.53 -6.96
C LEU A 11 6.99 6.86 -7.73
N ALA A 12 5.80 7.39 -8.02
CA ALA A 12 5.65 8.73 -8.56
C ALA A 12 6.08 9.78 -7.52
N VAL A 13 6.67 10.88 -8.00
CA VAL A 13 7.17 11.98 -7.17
C VAL A 13 6.98 13.32 -7.87
N TYR A 14 6.86 14.39 -7.10
CA TYR A 14 6.96 15.74 -7.64
C TYR A 14 8.43 16.07 -7.93
N GLN A 15 8.70 16.57 -9.14
CA GLN A 15 10.02 17.03 -9.57
C GLN A 15 9.89 18.34 -10.34
N THR A 16 10.92 19.19 -10.27
CA THR A 16 10.99 20.43 -11.05
C THR A 16 11.33 20.17 -12.52
N THR A 17 12.00 19.05 -12.80
CA THR A 17 12.34 18.60 -14.16
C THR A 17 11.31 17.57 -14.62
N ASN A 18 10.76 17.76 -15.81
CA ASN A 18 9.89 16.75 -16.41
C ASN A 18 10.69 15.53 -16.87
N LYS A 19 10.28 14.33 -16.44
CA LYS A 19 10.83 13.03 -16.88
C LYS A 19 9.77 12.14 -17.55
N GLY A 20 8.58 12.68 -17.81
CA GLY A 20 7.41 11.91 -18.22
C GLY A 20 6.78 11.12 -17.07
N HIS A 21 5.63 10.50 -17.37
CA HIS A 21 4.88 9.68 -16.43
C HIS A 21 4.66 8.27 -17.01
N PHE A 22 5.56 7.34 -16.67
CA PHE A 22 5.57 5.97 -17.22
C PHE A 22 4.22 5.26 -17.03
N GLY A 23 3.66 5.27 -15.82
CA GLY A 23 2.39 4.59 -15.52
C GLY A 23 1.16 5.16 -16.25
N LEU A 24 1.28 6.35 -16.87
CA LEU A 24 0.22 6.98 -17.66
C LEU A 24 0.57 7.02 -19.15
N ALA A 25 1.73 6.51 -19.55
CA ALA A 25 2.27 6.63 -20.91
C ALA A 25 2.23 8.08 -21.46
N ALA A 26 2.56 9.07 -20.62
CA ALA A 26 2.48 10.50 -20.96
C ALA A 26 3.85 11.18 -20.90
N GLU A 27 4.18 11.98 -21.92
CA GLU A 27 5.43 12.74 -21.97
C GLU A 27 5.44 13.93 -21.00
N TYR A 28 4.30 14.62 -20.84
CA TYR A 28 4.13 15.74 -19.91
C TYR A 28 2.95 15.45 -18.98
N TYR A 29 3.19 15.52 -17.68
CA TYR A 29 2.14 15.35 -16.68
C TYR A 29 2.42 16.22 -15.46
N ALA A 30 1.37 16.87 -14.95
CA ALA A 30 1.39 17.60 -13.69
C ALA A 30 0.01 17.54 -13.05
N HIS A 31 -0.03 17.54 -11.71
CA HIS A 31 -1.29 17.70 -10.98
C HIS A 31 -1.78 19.16 -11.07
N PHE A 32 -3.08 19.32 -11.37
CA PHE A 32 -3.71 20.64 -11.52
C PHE A 32 -5.12 20.71 -10.92
N THR A 33 -5.86 19.60 -10.89
CA THR A 33 -7.31 19.59 -10.65
C THR A 33 -7.74 19.62 -9.17
N SER A 34 -6.81 19.70 -8.21
CA SER A 34 -7.15 19.64 -6.77
C SER A 34 -6.35 20.61 -5.88
N PRO A 35 -6.35 21.93 -6.18
CA PRO A 35 -5.57 22.94 -5.43
C PRO A 35 -5.98 23.11 -3.97
N ILE A 36 -7.19 22.69 -3.57
CA ILE A 36 -7.65 22.76 -2.17
C ILE A 36 -6.90 21.77 -1.27
N ARG A 37 -6.51 20.61 -1.81
CA ARG A 37 -5.96 19.48 -1.03
C ARG A 37 -4.55 19.04 -1.45
N ARG A 38 -3.96 19.71 -2.45
CA ARG A 38 -2.61 19.45 -2.93
C ARG A 38 -1.89 20.78 -3.20
N TYR A 39 -0.80 21.00 -2.49
CA TYR A 39 0.01 22.21 -2.66
C TYR A 39 0.63 22.35 -4.06
N PRO A 40 1.11 21.27 -4.72
CA PRO A 40 1.62 21.35 -6.09
C PRO A 40 0.60 21.93 -7.08
N ASP A 41 -0.66 21.49 -7.01
CA ASP A 41 -1.73 22.04 -7.86
C ASP A 41 -1.90 23.56 -7.63
N LEU A 42 -1.84 24.03 -6.38
CA LEU A 42 -1.91 25.47 -6.08
C LEU A 42 -0.76 26.27 -6.73
N VAL A 43 0.45 25.70 -6.75
CA VAL A 43 1.61 26.29 -7.42
C VAL A 43 1.39 26.36 -8.93
N VAL A 44 0.88 25.28 -9.54
CA VAL A 44 0.55 25.25 -10.98
C VAL A 44 -0.52 26.30 -11.31
N HIS A 45 -1.58 26.41 -10.50
CA HIS A 45 -2.62 27.45 -10.67
C HIS A 45 -2.03 28.86 -10.63
N ARG A 46 -1.11 29.14 -9.70
CA ARG A 46 -0.43 30.45 -9.61
C ARG A 46 0.45 30.72 -10.83
N ALA A 47 1.20 29.72 -11.31
CA ALA A 47 2.06 29.85 -12.48
C ALA A 47 1.24 30.13 -13.75
N ILE A 48 0.18 29.35 -14.00
CA ILE A 48 -0.71 29.56 -15.16
C ILE A 48 -1.34 30.94 -15.10
N LYS A 49 -1.83 31.37 -13.94
CA LYS A 49 -2.46 32.70 -13.78
C LYS A 49 -1.47 33.83 -14.05
N ASP A 50 -0.23 33.73 -13.57
CA ASP A 50 0.80 34.73 -13.86
C ASP A 50 1.17 34.76 -15.35
N MET A 51 1.28 33.60 -16.02
CA MET A 51 1.52 33.54 -17.47
C MET A 51 0.38 34.19 -18.26
N LEU A 52 -0.88 33.94 -17.91
CA LEU A 52 -2.03 34.57 -18.58
C LEU A 52 -2.08 36.08 -18.37
N HIS A 53 -1.73 36.58 -17.17
CA HIS A 53 -1.64 38.02 -16.92
C HIS A 53 -0.48 38.70 -17.65
N GLN A 54 0.64 37.99 -17.84
CA GLN A 54 1.75 38.45 -18.67
C GLN A 54 1.34 38.62 -20.13
N ASP A 55 0.68 37.60 -20.69
CA ASP A 55 0.23 37.57 -22.09
C ASP A 55 -0.77 38.70 -22.40
N GLN A 56 -1.64 39.01 -21.44
CA GLN A 56 -2.64 40.09 -21.58
C GLN A 56 -2.11 41.49 -21.26
N GLY A 57 -0.82 41.65 -20.92
CA GLY A 57 -0.26 42.94 -20.51
C GLY A 57 -0.82 43.49 -19.19
N LEU A 58 -1.54 42.67 -18.42
CA LEU A 58 -2.23 43.06 -17.19
C LEU A 58 -1.34 42.98 -15.94
N ARG A 59 -0.03 42.80 -16.09
CA ARG A 59 0.91 42.68 -14.98
C ARG A 59 0.95 43.97 -14.15
N THR A 60 0.19 43.98 -13.07
CA THR A 60 0.18 45.05 -12.07
C THR A 60 1.17 44.69 -10.94
N GLY A 61 2.42 45.14 -11.09
CA GLY A 61 3.48 45.03 -10.07
C GLY A 61 4.37 43.79 -10.14
N LYS A 62 5.46 43.79 -9.35
CA LYS A 62 6.39 42.65 -9.19
C LYS A 62 5.78 41.57 -8.30
N ARG A 63 4.84 40.78 -8.84
CA ARG A 63 4.38 39.58 -8.14
C ARG A 63 5.44 38.49 -8.30
N THR A 64 6.28 38.34 -7.28
CA THR A 64 7.30 37.27 -7.27
C THR A 64 6.59 35.96 -6.97
N LEU A 65 6.39 35.12 -7.99
CA LEU A 65 6.00 33.74 -7.75
C LEU A 65 7.07 33.09 -6.85
N PRO A 66 6.67 32.28 -5.85
CA PRO A 66 7.65 31.50 -5.10
C PRO A 66 8.47 30.67 -6.10
N GLN A 67 9.78 30.76 -6.01
CA GLN A 67 10.68 29.99 -6.86
C GLN A 67 10.47 28.50 -6.55
N VAL A 68 9.93 27.77 -7.52
CA VAL A 68 9.77 26.32 -7.39
C VAL A 68 11.16 25.71 -7.51
N ASN A 69 11.66 25.17 -6.40
CA ASN A 69 12.96 24.52 -6.31
C ASN A 69 12.80 23.02 -6.02
N SER A 70 13.91 22.29 -6.11
CA SER A 70 13.94 20.84 -5.86
C SER A 70 13.52 20.50 -4.42
N GLU A 71 13.90 21.33 -3.45
CA GLU A 71 13.54 21.17 -2.04
C GLU A 71 12.02 21.20 -1.83
N MET A 72 11.31 22.16 -2.42
CA MET A 72 9.85 22.24 -2.34
C MET A 72 9.17 21.02 -2.96
N ALA A 73 9.67 20.55 -4.11
CA ALA A 73 9.14 19.36 -4.77
C ALA A 73 9.37 18.09 -3.92
N GLU A 74 10.53 17.98 -3.29
CA GLU A 74 10.85 16.91 -2.36
C GLU A 74 9.95 16.96 -1.11
N GLN A 75 9.77 18.13 -0.50
CA GLN A 75 8.87 18.33 0.63
C GLN A 75 7.43 17.90 0.31
N CYS A 76 6.90 18.28 -0.85
CA CYS A 76 5.57 17.85 -1.29
C CYS A 76 5.48 16.32 -1.40
N SER A 77 6.50 15.69 -1.99
CA SER A 77 6.56 14.23 -2.14
C SER A 77 6.71 13.51 -0.79
N GLN A 78 7.49 14.06 0.13
CA GLN A 78 7.64 13.54 1.49
C GLN A 78 6.33 13.65 2.28
N GLN A 79 5.63 14.79 2.16
CA GLN A 79 4.36 15.01 2.85
C GLN A 79 3.25 14.11 2.32
N GLU A 80 3.22 13.83 1.02
CA GLU A 80 2.33 12.83 0.42
C GLU A 80 2.57 11.43 1.03
N ARG A 81 3.82 10.95 1.03
CA ARG A 81 4.17 9.66 1.67
C ARG A 81 3.84 9.62 3.16
N ARG A 82 4.04 10.72 3.87
CA ARG A 82 3.70 10.84 5.30
C ARG A 82 2.19 10.73 5.50
N SER A 83 1.39 11.37 4.65
CA SER A 83 -0.07 11.31 4.69
C SER A 83 -0.56 9.88 4.44
N GLU A 84 -0.07 9.21 3.40
CA GLU A 84 -0.43 7.81 3.10
C GLU A 84 -0.06 6.87 4.25
N LYS A 85 1.10 7.06 4.87
CA LYS A 85 1.52 6.27 6.03
C LYS A 85 0.56 6.46 7.21
N ALA A 86 0.17 7.70 7.48
CA ALA A 86 -0.77 8.01 8.56
C ALA A 86 -2.16 7.43 8.29
N GLU A 87 -2.64 7.51 7.04
CA GLU A 87 -3.90 6.90 6.62
C GLU A 87 -3.89 5.37 6.80
N ARG A 88 -2.84 4.69 6.33
CA ARG A 88 -2.68 3.24 6.52
C ARG A 88 -2.68 2.86 8.01
N GLN A 89 -1.97 3.63 8.83
CA GLN A 89 -1.95 3.44 10.28
C GLN A 89 -3.32 3.63 10.94
N SER A 90 -4.12 4.58 10.45
CA SER A 90 -5.49 4.78 10.91
C SER A 90 -6.39 3.61 10.51
N ILE A 91 -6.26 3.13 9.27
CA ILE A 91 -6.99 1.96 8.78
C ILE A 91 -6.64 0.72 9.61
N ASP A 92 -5.35 0.48 9.87
CA ASP A 92 -4.92 -0.67 10.66
C ASP A 92 -5.43 -0.61 12.11
N LEU A 93 -5.48 0.59 12.71
CA LEU A 93 -6.13 0.78 14.01
C LEU A 93 -7.62 0.41 13.96
N MET A 94 -8.36 0.86 12.94
CA MET A 94 -9.78 0.52 12.78
C MET A 94 -10.00 -0.97 12.54
N LYS A 95 -9.10 -1.66 11.82
CA LYS A 95 -9.16 -3.12 11.67
C LYS A 95 -8.99 -3.83 13.02
N VAL A 96 -8.04 -3.38 13.83
CA VAL A 96 -7.77 -3.96 15.15
C VAL A 96 -8.96 -3.77 16.06
N ASP A 97 -9.50 -2.55 16.12
CA ASP A 97 -10.69 -2.22 16.92
C ASP A 97 -11.91 -3.05 16.48
N PHE A 98 -12.13 -3.20 15.17
CA PHE A 98 -13.20 -4.03 14.63
C PHE A 98 -13.07 -5.51 15.00
N LEU A 99 -11.85 -6.06 15.01
CA LEU A 99 -11.60 -7.48 15.29
C LEU A 99 -11.43 -7.78 16.78
N ALA A 100 -11.19 -6.79 17.63
CA ALA A 100 -10.94 -7.00 19.05
C ALA A 100 -12.04 -7.77 19.80
N PRO A 101 -13.34 -7.51 19.56
CA PRO A 101 -14.44 -8.28 20.17
C PRO A 101 -14.47 -9.76 19.73
N HIS A 102 -13.75 -10.12 18.67
CA HIS A 102 -13.76 -11.45 18.07
C HIS A 102 -12.52 -12.29 18.43
N ALA A 103 -11.76 -11.89 19.46
CA ALA A 103 -10.63 -12.68 19.95
C ALA A 103 -11.07 -14.11 20.33
N GLY A 104 -10.28 -15.11 19.91
CA GLY A 104 -10.56 -16.54 20.05
C GLY A 104 -11.35 -17.16 18.88
N GLN A 105 -11.95 -16.36 18.00
CA GLN A 105 -12.72 -16.87 16.85
C GLN A 105 -11.81 -17.28 15.69
N THR A 106 -12.30 -18.20 14.86
CA THR A 106 -11.64 -18.62 13.62
C THR A 106 -12.25 -17.92 12.40
N PHE A 107 -11.39 -17.65 11.42
CA PHE A 107 -11.72 -16.95 10.19
C PHE A 107 -11.19 -17.73 8.99
N GLN A 108 -11.94 -17.70 7.89
CA GLN A 108 -11.42 -18.15 6.61
C GLN A 108 -10.58 -17.03 6.01
N ALA A 109 -9.39 -17.37 5.53
CA ALA A 109 -8.45 -16.42 4.97
C ALA A 109 -7.89 -16.92 3.63
N VAL A 110 -7.76 -16.02 2.67
CA VAL A 110 -7.11 -16.30 1.38
C VAL A 110 -5.73 -15.64 1.37
N VAL A 111 -4.70 -16.41 1.07
CA VAL A 111 -3.33 -15.88 0.92
C VAL A 111 -3.26 -14.98 -0.30
N ILE A 112 -2.84 -13.73 -0.12
CA ILE A 112 -2.71 -12.72 -1.19
C ILE A 112 -1.29 -12.74 -1.75
N SER A 113 -0.30 -12.77 -0.85
CA SER A 113 1.11 -12.81 -1.21
C SER A 113 1.91 -13.45 -0.09
N VAL A 114 3.04 -14.03 -0.46
CA VAL A 114 4.04 -14.56 0.48
C VAL A 114 5.35 -13.79 0.30
N ASP A 115 6.16 -13.75 1.36
CA ASP A 115 7.51 -13.20 1.37
C ASP A 115 8.41 -13.99 2.35
N SER A 116 9.65 -13.56 2.53
CA SER A 116 10.61 -14.22 3.42
C SER A 116 10.32 -14.05 4.91
N GLN A 117 9.48 -13.08 5.29
CA GLN A 117 9.12 -12.80 6.68
C GLN A 117 7.77 -13.41 7.07
N GLY A 118 6.93 -13.75 6.10
CA GLY A 118 5.60 -14.27 6.33
C GLY A 118 4.72 -14.21 5.10
N PHE A 119 3.44 -13.94 5.31
CA PHE A 119 2.46 -13.90 4.24
C PHE A 119 1.30 -12.98 4.60
N ARG A 120 0.69 -12.39 3.57
CA ARG A 120 -0.48 -11.53 3.71
C ARG A 120 -1.72 -12.31 3.35
N VAL A 121 -2.77 -12.20 4.16
CA VAL A 121 -4.05 -12.84 3.95
C VAL A 121 -5.18 -11.82 3.86
N ASN A 122 -6.25 -12.19 3.17
CA ASN A 122 -7.53 -11.51 3.18
C ASN A 122 -8.53 -12.35 3.99
N LEU A 123 -9.13 -11.79 5.04
CA LEU A 123 -10.13 -12.44 5.87
C LEU A 123 -11.51 -12.35 5.22
N GLU A 124 -12.11 -13.50 4.90
CA GLU A 124 -13.48 -13.61 4.39
C GLU A 124 -14.49 -13.68 5.55
N PRO A 125 -15.70 -13.07 5.44
CA PRO A 125 -16.22 -12.29 4.31
C PRO A 125 -15.87 -10.78 4.36
N HIS A 126 -15.17 -10.34 5.40
CA HIS A 126 -15.01 -8.90 5.68
C HIS A 126 -14.06 -8.18 4.72
N GLY A 127 -13.23 -8.90 3.97
CA GLY A 127 -12.28 -8.31 3.03
C GLY A 127 -11.04 -7.70 3.72
N LEU A 128 -10.82 -8.02 5.00
CA LEU A 128 -9.77 -7.38 5.80
C LEU A 128 -8.41 -8.00 5.51
N GLU A 129 -7.45 -7.17 5.13
CA GLU A 129 -6.08 -7.64 4.89
C GLU A 129 -5.21 -7.52 6.14
N TRP A 130 -4.50 -8.61 6.46
CA TRP A 130 -3.53 -8.64 7.54
C TRP A 130 -2.28 -9.45 7.17
N PHE A 131 -1.15 -9.13 7.81
CA PHE A 131 0.11 -9.84 7.65
C PHE A 131 0.30 -10.84 8.79
N LEU A 132 0.64 -12.08 8.45
CA LEU A 132 0.98 -13.13 9.40
C LEU A 132 2.48 -13.44 9.26
N PRO A 133 3.27 -13.35 10.35
CA PRO A 133 4.67 -13.76 10.33
C PRO A 133 4.79 -15.27 10.15
N LEU A 134 5.95 -15.77 9.69
CA LEU A 134 6.16 -17.22 9.56
C LEU A 134 5.92 -17.99 10.88
N ASP A 135 6.21 -17.35 12.01
CA ASP A 135 6.00 -17.92 13.34
C ASP A 135 4.53 -18.24 13.64
N SER A 136 3.56 -17.67 12.91
CA SER A 136 2.14 -18.04 13.04
C SER A 136 1.83 -19.45 12.50
N MET A 137 2.77 -20.07 11.78
CA MET A 137 2.64 -21.44 11.28
C MET A 137 3.44 -22.40 12.15
N HIS A 138 2.75 -23.06 13.07
CA HIS A 138 3.37 -24.01 13.99
C HIS A 138 3.50 -25.44 13.41
N ASP A 139 3.01 -25.66 12.18
CA ASP A 139 2.91 -27.01 11.62
C ASP A 139 4.20 -27.51 10.94
N ASP A 140 5.07 -26.60 10.49
CA ASP A 140 6.36 -26.91 9.85
C ASP A 140 7.30 -25.68 9.86
N SER A 141 8.55 -25.86 9.44
CA SER A 141 9.47 -24.77 9.13
C SER A 141 9.44 -24.47 7.63
N TYR A 142 9.15 -23.23 7.28
CA TYR A 142 8.99 -22.79 5.89
C TYR A 142 10.19 -21.98 5.40
N ILE A 143 10.62 -22.25 4.17
CA ILE A 143 11.64 -21.46 3.46
C ILE A 143 10.98 -20.76 2.28
N PHE A 144 11.31 -19.48 2.08
CA PHE A 144 10.86 -18.72 0.93
C PHE A 144 11.67 -19.07 -0.32
N ASP A 145 10.97 -19.45 -1.38
CA ASP A 145 11.47 -19.64 -2.73
C ASP A 145 11.10 -18.42 -3.57
N GLU A 146 12.10 -17.59 -3.89
CA GLU A 146 11.94 -16.34 -4.64
C GLU A 146 11.49 -16.57 -6.08
N GLU A 147 11.96 -17.64 -6.73
CA GLU A 147 11.62 -17.94 -8.13
C GLU A 147 10.17 -18.38 -8.25
N ARG A 148 9.69 -19.20 -7.30
CA ARG A 148 8.33 -19.72 -7.27
C ARG A 148 7.34 -18.84 -6.52
N LEU A 149 7.84 -17.81 -5.84
CA LEU A 149 7.07 -16.94 -4.94
C LEU A 149 6.21 -17.78 -3.98
N SER A 150 6.87 -18.71 -3.28
CA SER A 150 6.22 -19.68 -2.41
C SER A 150 6.98 -19.92 -1.12
N LEU A 151 6.28 -20.34 -0.08
CA LEU A 151 6.88 -20.84 1.15
C LEU A 151 6.82 -22.36 1.16
N GLN A 152 7.96 -23.03 1.17
CA GLN A 152 8.07 -24.49 1.16
C GLN A 152 8.40 -25.03 2.55
N GLY A 153 7.53 -25.87 3.07
CA GLY A 153 7.68 -26.56 4.35
C GLY A 153 8.71 -27.69 4.25
N ARG A 154 9.71 -27.69 5.15
CA ARG A 154 10.84 -28.61 5.13
C ARG A 154 10.47 -30.07 5.45
N ARG A 155 9.49 -30.31 6.31
CA ARG A 155 9.17 -31.66 6.81
C ARG A 155 7.94 -32.26 6.16
N LYS A 156 6.90 -31.44 5.96
CA LYS A 156 5.60 -31.87 5.44
C LYS A 156 5.47 -31.65 3.93
N ASN A 157 6.49 -31.07 3.27
CA ASN A 157 6.49 -30.70 1.85
C ASN A 157 5.25 -29.89 1.45
N ARG A 158 4.69 -29.10 2.38
CA ARG A 158 3.58 -28.19 2.10
C ARG A 158 4.11 -26.95 1.41
N THR A 159 3.37 -26.43 0.45
CA THR A 159 3.75 -25.21 -0.26
C THR A 159 2.68 -24.17 -0.02
N LEU A 160 3.02 -23.03 0.59
CA LEU A 160 2.14 -21.87 0.72
C LEU A 160 2.34 -20.93 -0.49
N GLN A 161 1.27 -20.57 -1.18
CA GLN A 161 1.27 -19.64 -2.31
C GLN A 161 0.03 -18.77 -2.32
N ALA A 162 0.08 -17.66 -3.06
CA ALA A 162 -1.08 -16.81 -3.31
C ALA A 162 -2.26 -17.63 -3.87
N GLY A 163 -3.47 -17.34 -3.40
CA GLY A 163 -4.73 -18.00 -3.76
C GLY A 163 -5.10 -19.20 -2.88
N GLN A 164 -4.22 -19.65 -1.99
CA GLN A 164 -4.55 -20.73 -1.06
C GLN A 164 -5.44 -20.24 0.08
N ARG A 165 -6.26 -21.16 0.59
CA ARG A 165 -7.19 -20.89 1.68
C ARG A 165 -6.73 -21.55 2.97
N LEU A 166 -6.79 -20.78 4.04
CA LEU A 166 -6.44 -21.18 5.39
C LEU A 166 -7.62 -20.87 6.30
N GLU A 167 -7.72 -21.62 7.39
CA GLU A 167 -8.44 -21.17 8.56
C GLU A 167 -7.43 -20.67 9.58
N ILE A 168 -7.64 -19.45 10.07
CA ILE A 168 -6.78 -18.78 11.05
C ILE A 168 -7.58 -18.45 12.29
N ARG A 169 -6.97 -18.56 13.47
CA ARG A 169 -7.59 -18.15 14.74
C ARG A 169 -6.99 -16.82 15.18
N LEU A 170 -7.84 -15.88 15.58
CA LEU A 170 -7.38 -14.65 16.23
C LEU A 170 -7.05 -14.96 17.69
N LEU A 171 -5.78 -14.88 18.06
CA LEU A 171 -5.31 -15.12 19.42
C LEU A 171 -5.50 -13.89 20.30
N ARG A 172 -5.07 -12.74 19.79
CA ARG A 172 -5.06 -11.48 20.53
C ARG A 172 -5.25 -10.30 19.60
N ALA A 173 -5.98 -9.30 20.09
CA ALA A 173 -6.06 -7.97 19.49
C ALA A 173 -5.65 -6.93 20.53
N ASP A 174 -4.78 -6.00 20.14
CA ASP A 174 -4.30 -4.90 20.98
C ASP A 174 -4.43 -3.58 20.22
N PRO A 175 -5.50 -2.80 20.47
CA PRO A 175 -5.71 -1.52 19.81
C PRO A 175 -4.64 -0.47 20.11
N ILE A 176 -4.04 -0.51 21.31
CA ILE A 176 -3.01 0.45 21.74
C ILE A 176 -1.76 0.27 20.88
N HIS A 177 -1.34 -0.98 20.69
CA HIS A 177 -0.18 -1.30 19.88
C HIS A 177 -0.50 -1.53 18.40
N ARG A 178 -1.79 -1.58 18.02
CA ARG A 178 -2.30 -1.92 16.68
C ARG A 178 -1.83 -3.30 16.22
N ILE A 179 -1.90 -4.27 17.12
CA ILE A 179 -1.45 -5.63 16.88
C ILE A 179 -2.67 -6.56 16.79
N LEU A 180 -2.67 -7.42 15.77
CA LEU A 180 -3.51 -8.61 15.71
C LEU A 180 -2.58 -9.82 15.56
N GLU A 181 -2.69 -10.75 16.50
CA GLU A 181 -1.96 -12.00 16.50
C GLU A 181 -2.89 -13.10 16.02
N PHE A 182 -2.51 -13.74 14.92
CA PHE A 182 -3.22 -14.89 14.37
C PHE A 182 -2.31 -16.12 14.41
N GLU A 183 -2.91 -17.29 14.52
CA GLU A 183 -2.28 -18.58 14.25
C GLU A 183 -2.99 -19.30 13.11
N VAL A 184 -2.25 -20.10 12.35
CA VAL A 184 -2.85 -20.97 11.33
C VAL A 184 -3.36 -22.25 11.98
N GLU A 185 -4.68 -22.42 11.99
CA GLU A 185 -5.37 -23.59 12.55
C GLU A 185 -5.33 -24.77 11.59
N ARG A 186 -5.79 -24.56 10.36
CA ARG A 186 -5.85 -25.61 9.35
C ARG A 186 -5.74 -25.06 7.94
N TRP A 187 -5.29 -25.94 7.05
CA TRP A 187 -5.25 -25.69 5.63
C TRP A 187 -6.59 -26.10 5.03
N LEU A 188 -7.25 -25.17 4.33
CA LEU A 188 -8.46 -25.50 3.59
C LEU A 188 -8.00 -25.97 2.21
N SER A 189 -8.10 -27.29 1.97
CA SER A 189 -7.80 -27.86 0.65
C SER A 189 -8.60 -27.10 -0.42
N ARG A 190 -7.97 -26.82 -1.58
CA ARG A 190 -8.70 -26.32 -2.76
C ARG A 190 -9.91 -27.23 -2.94
N THR A 191 -11.10 -26.70 -2.70
CA THR A 191 -12.31 -27.39 -3.10
C THR A 191 -12.25 -27.37 -4.62
N THR A 192 -11.75 -28.45 -5.21
CA THR A 192 -11.91 -28.77 -6.62
C THR A 192 -13.42 -28.98 -6.79
N LYS A 193 -14.17 -27.89 -6.93
CA LYS A 193 -15.49 -28.00 -7.54
C LYS A 193 -15.25 -28.24 -9.01
N GLN A 194 -15.59 -29.47 -9.40
CA GLN A 194 -15.78 -29.92 -10.78
C GLN A 194 -16.61 -28.94 -11.58
#